data_AF-A0A8J2KD09-F1
#
_entry.id   AF-A0A8J2KD09-F1
#
_cell.length_a   1.000
_cell.length_b   1.000
_cell.length_c   1.000
_cell.angle_alpha   90.00
_cell.angle_beta   90.00
_cell.angle_gamma   90.00
#
_symmetry.space_group_name_H-M   'P 1'
#
loop_
_entity.id
_entity.type
_entity.pdbx_description
1 polymer ?
#
loop_
_entity_poly.entity_id
_entity_poly.type
_entity_poly.pdbx_seq_one_letter_code
_entity_poly.pdbx_strand_id
1 'polypeptide(L)'
;MKKKDERVRLISEIISGIKVLKLNAWEPSFEDRVGKIRKMELGIFRKTAHINALSICLWYTAAGLVSLASFATFVLMDDSNVLDAQKAFVSLTLFNILQRPMGLLPYIITDVVQVSMLSFGDDL
;
A
#
# COMPACT_ATOMS: atom_id res chain seq x y z
N MET A 1 -12.51 3.69 1.29
CA MET A 1 -13.30 4.23 2.42
C MET A 1 -14.80 4.30 2.15
N LYS A 2 -15.26 4.77 0.98
CA LYS A 2 -16.70 4.85 0.63
C LYS A 2 -17.58 3.65 1.03
N LYS A 3 -17.13 2.40 0.80
CA LYS A 3 -17.89 1.18 1.17
C LYS A 3 -17.97 0.93 2.68
N LYS A 4 -16.97 1.38 3.43
CA LYS A 4 -16.99 1.37 4.90
C LYS A 4 -18.02 2.38 5.42
N ASP A 5 -18.04 3.58 4.84
CA ASP A 5 -19.00 4.64 5.22
C ASP A 5 -20.45 4.22 4.90
N GLU A 6 -20.67 3.61 3.74
CA GLU A 6 -21.95 3.03 3.33
C GLU A 6 -22.43 1.95 4.33
N ARG A 7 -21.53 1.06 4.79
CA ARG A 7 -21.85 0.05 5.80
C ARG A 7 -22.23 0.68 7.14
N VAL A 8 -21.44 1.64 7.62
CA VAL A 8 -21.67 2.31 8.91
C VAL A 8 -23.00 3.07 8.89
N ARG A 9 -23.29 3.77 7.79
CA ARG A 9 -24.57 4.44 7.59
C ARG A 9 -25.74 3.46 7.62
N LEU A 10 -25.66 2.36 6.88
CA LEU A 10 -26.71 1.35 6.84
C LEU A 10 -26.96 0.72 8.22
N ILE A 11 -25.91 0.44 8.99
CA ILE A 11 -26.04 -0.06 10.36
C ILE A 11 -26.72 0.97 11.27
N SER A 12 -26.39 2.25 11.13
CA SER A 12 -27.05 3.33 11.87
C SER A 12 -28.56 3.39 11.57
N GLU A 13 -28.94 3.28 10.29
CA GLU A 13 -30.35 3.24 9.86
C GLU A 13 -31.08 2.01 10.45
N ILE A 14 -30.44 0.83 10.47
CA ILE A 14 -30.99 -0.39 11.07
C ILE A 14 -31.23 -0.23 12.58
N ILE A 15 -30.27 0.36 13.31
CA ILE A 15 -30.39 0.56 14.77
C ILE A 15 -31.52 1.55 15.08
N SER A 16 -31.62 2.64 14.31
CA SER A 16 -32.71 3.63 14.46
C SER A 16 -34.09 3.02 14.19
N GLY A 17 -34.20 2.11 13.21
CA GLY A 17 -35.45 1.45 12.80
C GLY A 17 -35.73 0.06 13.39
N ILE A 18 -34.99 -0.38 14.42
CA ILE A 18 -34.94 -1.79 14.82
C ILE A 18 -36.30 -2.39 15.19
N LYS A 19 -37.19 -1.59 15.82
CA LYS A 19 -38.52 -2.05 16.24
C LYS A 19 -39.40 -2.42 15.05
N VAL A 20 -39.35 -1.65 13.97
CA VAL A 20 -40.10 -1.91 12.72
C VAL A 20 -39.54 -3.14 12.01
N LEU A 21 -38.21 -3.29 11.99
CA LEU A 21 -37.53 -4.44 11.39
C LEU A 21 -37.98 -5.75 12.04
N LYS A 22 -38.04 -5.79 13.37
CA LYS A 22 -38.46 -6.96 14.15
C LYS A 22 -39.94 -7.28 13.97
N LEU A 23 -40.80 -6.26 13.98
CA LEU A 23 -42.25 -6.43 13.79
C LEU A 23 -42.61 -7.02 12.42
N ASN A 24 -41.78 -6.77 11.40
CA ASN A 24 -41.98 -7.28 10.04
C ASN A 24 -41.08 -8.49 9.70
N ALA A 25 -40.28 -8.99 10.66
CA ALA A 25 -39.28 -10.05 10.44
C ALA A 25 -38.34 -9.79 9.23
N TRP A 26 -37.99 -8.53 8.98
CA TRP A 26 -37.11 -8.12 7.86
C TRP A 26 -35.61 -8.27 8.16
N GLU A 27 -35.26 -8.76 9.35
CA GLU A 27 -33.88 -8.95 9.81
C GLU A 27 -33.00 -9.71 8.79
N PRO A 28 -33.44 -10.84 8.19
CA PRO A 28 -32.60 -11.59 7.25
C PRO A 28 -32.29 -10.82 5.96
N SER A 29 -33.23 -10.00 5.48
CA SER A 29 -33.06 -9.21 4.26
C SER A 29 -32.02 -8.10 4.45
N PHE A 30 -32.06 -7.43 5.60
CA PHE A 30 -31.07 -6.42 5.95
C PHE A 30 -29.70 -7.03 6.27
N GLU A 31 -29.66 -8.22 6.87
CA GLU A 31 -28.42 -8.98 7.07
C GLU A 31 -27.72 -9.30 5.74
N ASP A 32 -28.46 -9.83 4.75
CA ASP A 32 -27.90 -10.11 3.42
C ASP A 32 -27.39 -8.82 2.74
N ARG A 33 -28.09 -7.70 2.92
CA ARG A 33 -27.66 -6.40 2.39
C ARG A 33 -26.36 -5.91 3.01
N VAL A 34 -26.19 -6.00 4.33
CA VAL A 34 -24.93 -5.69 5.03
C VAL A 34 -23.82 -6.66 4.58
N GLY A 35 -24.16 -7.94 4.43
CA GLY A 35 -23.26 -8.99 3.95
C GLY A 35 -22.73 -8.72 2.54
N LYS A 36 -23.57 -8.24 1.62
CA LYS A 36 -23.16 -7.80 0.27
C LYS A 36 -22.15 -6.67 0.33
N ILE A 37 -22.39 -5.64 1.14
CA ILE A 37 -21.46 -4.51 1.31
C ILE A 37 -20.13 -5.00 1.91
N ARG A 38 -20.19 -5.89 2.91
CA ARG A 38 -18.99 -6.48 3.52
C ARG A 38 -18.17 -7.31 2.54
N LYS A 39 -18.79 -8.10 1.65
CA LYS A 39 -18.10 -8.84 0.60
C LYS A 39 -17.35 -7.90 -0.36
N MET A 40 -17.96 -6.79 -0.74
CA MET A 40 -17.29 -5.77 -1.58
C MET A 40 -16.10 -5.13 -0.85
N GLU A 41 -16.26 -4.77 0.42
CA GLU A 41 -15.18 -4.22 1.27
C GLU A 41 -13.99 -5.19 1.36
N LEU A 42 -14.26 -6.47 1.63
CA LEU A 42 -13.23 -7.52 1.69
C LEU A 42 -12.56 -7.74 0.34
N GLY A 43 -13.30 -7.63 -0.77
CA GLY A 43 -12.73 -7.72 -2.12
C GLY A 43 -11.68 -6.64 -2.38
N ILE A 44 -11.96 -5.40 -1.97
CA ILE A 44 -10.99 -4.29 -2.06
C ILE A 44 -9.80 -4.57 -1.14
N PHE A 45 -10.06 -4.99 0.11
CA PHE A 45 -9.01 -5.27 1.09
C PHE A 45 -8.04 -6.36 0.60
N ARG A 46 -8.55 -7.42 -0.04
CA ARG A 46 -7.73 -8.47 -0.67
C ARG A 46 -6.86 -7.92 -1.79
N LYS A 47 -7.42 -7.10 -2.68
CA LYS A 47 -6.63 -6.46 -3.76
C LYS A 47 -5.52 -5.59 -3.19
N THR A 48 -5.82 -4.76 -2.19
CA THR A 48 -4.82 -3.93 -1.51
C THR A 48 -3.77 -4.79 -0.81
N ALA A 49 -4.15 -5.90 -0.18
CA ALA A 49 -3.22 -6.82 0.45
C ALA A 49 -2.25 -7.45 -0.57
N HIS A 50 -2.72 -7.83 -1.75
CA HIS A 50 -1.86 -8.34 -2.82
C HIS A 50 -0.87 -7.29 -3.33
N ILE A 51 -1.34 -6.05 -3.56
CA ILE A 51 -0.46 -4.96 -3.98
C ILE A 51 0.59 -4.69 -2.92
N ASN A 52 0.18 -4.62 -1.64
CA ASN A 52 1.10 -4.38 -0.54
C ASN A 52 2.13 -5.50 -0.39
N ALA A 53 1.72 -6.76 -0.50
CA ALA A 53 2.63 -7.90 -0.49
C ALA A 53 3.67 -7.80 -1.61
N LEU A 54 3.24 -7.47 -2.84
CA LEU A 54 4.15 -7.26 -3.97
C LEU A 54 5.11 -6.09 -3.72
N SER A 55 4.62 -4.97 -3.19
CA SER A 55 5.45 -3.81 -2.84
C SER A 55 6.51 -4.17 -1.80
N ILE A 56 6.16 -4.94 -0.76
CA ILE A 56 7.10 -5.41 0.26
C ILE A 56 8.13 -6.36 -0.35
N CYS A 57 7.70 -7.32 -1.18
CA CYS A 57 8.61 -8.23 -1.88
C CYS A 57 9.61 -7.47 -2.76
N LEU A 58 9.14 -6.50 -3.55
CA LEU A 58 10.01 -5.64 -4.37
C LEU A 58 10.97 -4.85 -3.50
N TRP A 59 10.51 -4.32 -2.37
CA TRP A 59 11.34 -3.58 -1.43
C TRP A 59 12.51 -4.42 -0.90
N TYR A 60 12.25 -5.65 -0.44
CA TYR A 60 13.31 -6.53 0.06
C TYR A 60 14.25 -7.03 -1.03
N THR A 61 13.76 -7.24 -2.26
CA THR A 61 14.56 -7.76 -3.37
C THR A 61 15.31 -6.67 -4.16
N ALA A 62 14.90 -5.41 -4.05
CA ALA A 62 15.47 -4.29 -4.81
C ALA A 62 16.99 -4.15 -4.63
N ALA A 63 17.51 -4.10 -3.39
CA ALA A 63 18.96 -3.98 -3.17
C ALA A 63 19.73 -5.18 -3.71
N GLY A 64 19.18 -6.40 -3.61
CA GLY A 64 19.80 -7.60 -4.17
C GLY A 64 19.87 -7.55 -5.69
N LEU A 65 18.76 -7.17 -6.36
CA LEU A 65 18.69 -7.04 -7.81
C LEU A 65 19.61 -5.93 -8.34
N VAL A 66 19.65 -4.77 -7.67
CA VAL A 66 20.53 -3.65 -8.05
C VAL A 66 22.00 -4.03 -7.89
N SER A 67 22.35 -4.70 -6.79
CA SER A 67 23.72 -5.18 -6.57
C SER A 67 24.13 -6.21 -7.61
N LEU A 68 23.25 -7.17 -7.90
CA LEU A 68 23.49 -8.20 -8.92
C LEU A 68 23.68 -7.57 -10.31
N ALA A 69 22.80 -6.66 -10.71
CA ALA A 69 22.89 -5.96 -11.99
C ALA A 69 24.19 -5.15 -12.09
N SER A 70 24.57 -4.42 -11.03
CA SER A 70 25.78 -3.60 -11.01
C SER A 70 27.06 -4.45 -11.07
N PHE A 71 27.11 -5.56 -10.35
CA PHE A 71 28.26 -6.48 -10.41
C PHE A 71 28.33 -7.24 -11.73
N ALA A 72 27.17 -7.64 -12.29
CA ALA A 72 27.11 -8.28 -13.59
C ALA A 72 27.62 -7.36 -14.71
N THR A 73 27.19 -6.09 -14.73
CA THR A 73 27.71 -5.12 -15.71
C THR A 73 29.18 -4.81 -15.49
N PHE A 74 29.63 -4.73 -14.24
CA PHE A 74 31.04 -4.47 -13.90
C PHE A 74 31.98 -5.57 -14.42
N VAL A 75 31.59 -6.84 -14.29
CA VAL A 75 32.36 -8.00 -14.77
C VAL A 75 32.30 -8.14 -16.30
N LEU A 76 31.14 -7.86 -16.91
CA LEU A 76 30.97 -8.00 -18.37
C LEU A 76 31.64 -6.89 -19.19
N MET A 77 31.97 -5.76 -18.58
CA MET A 77 32.47 -4.58 -19.31
C MET A 77 33.98 -4.62 -19.58
N ASP A 78 34.78 -5.27 -18.73
CA ASP A 78 36.22 -5.44 -18.95
C ASP A 78 36.73 -6.68 -18.22
N ASP A 79 37.47 -7.55 -18.92
CA ASP A 79 38.08 -8.75 -18.36
C ASP A 79 39.16 -8.42 -17.30
N SER A 80 39.65 -7.18 -17.27
CA SER A 80 40.61 -6.71 -16.27
C SER A 80 39.98 -6.33 -14.91
N ASN A 81 38.65 -6.20 -14.86
CA ASN A 81 37.93 -5.79 -13.66
C ASN A 81 37.73 -6.95 -12.68
N VAL A 82 38.67 -7.11 -11.74
CA VAL A 82 38.53 -8.07 -10.63
C VAL A 82 37.59 -7.51 -9.56
N LEU A 83 36.49 -8.24 -9.33
CA LEU A 83 35.56 -7.99 -8.24
C LEU A 83 36.17 -8.44 -6.91
N ASP A 84 36.87 -7.53 -6.25
CA ASP A 84 37.42 -7.79 -4.92
C ASP A 84 36.34 -7.73 -3.82
N ALA A 85 36.52 -8.53 -2.76
CA ALA A 85 35.58 -8.60 -1.64
C ALA A 85 35.36 -7.23 -1.00
N GLN A 86 36.42 -6.42 -0.88
CA GLN A 86 36.31 -5.06 -0.35
C GLN A 86 35.35 -4.20 -1.19
N LYS A 87 35.48 -4.23 -2.53
CA LYS A 87 34.62 -3.45 -3.43
C LYS A 87 33.17 -3.92 -3.34
N ALA A 88 32.94 -5.24 -3.30
CA ALA A 88 31.60 -5.82 -3.21
C ALA A 88 30.88 -5.44 -1.90
N PHE A 89 31.56 -5.57 -0.75
CA PHE A 89 30.96 -5.22 0.55
C PHE A 89 30.70 -3.72 0.70
N VAL A 90 31.61 -2.87 0.22
CA VAL A 90 31.43 -1.41 0.25
C VAL A 90 30.24 -1.00 -0.62
N SER A 91 30.15 -1.48 -1.87
CA SER A 91 29.04 -1.19 -2.78
C SER A 91 27.69 -1.68 -2.21
N LEU A 92 27.64 -2.89 -1.67
CA LEU A 92 26.42 -3.43 -1.04
C LEU A 92 25.95 -2.56 0.13
N THR A 93 26.89 -2.08 0.96
CA THR A 93 26.58 -1.19 2.09
C THR A 93 26.02 0.15 1.60
N LEU A 94 26.63 0.75 0.58
CA LEU A 94 26.15 1.98 -0.05
C LEU A 94 24.74 1.83 -0.63
N PHE A 95 24.45 0.73 -1.33
CA PHE A 95 23.11 0.47 -1.87
C PHE A 95 22.05 0.34 -0.76
N ASN A 96 22.37 -0.34 0.34
CA ASN A 96 21.45 -0.46 1.49
C ASN A 96 21.17 0.90 2.17
N ILE A 97 22.18 1.78 2.27
CA ILE A 97 22.00 3.12 2.83
C ILE A 97 21.14 3.98 1.89
N LEU A 98 21.38 3.91 0.58
CA LEU A 98 20.65 4.69 -0.44
C LEU A 98 19.19 4.26 -0.59
N GLN A 99 18.87 2.98 -0.32
CA GLN A 99 17.50 2.48 -0.44
C GLN A 99 16.52 3.23 0.48
N ARG A 100 16.92 3.55 1.71
CA ARG A 100 16.05 4.25 2.67
C ARG A 100 15.53 5.62 2.17
N PRO A 101 16.37 6.57 1.75
CA PRO A 101 15.89 7.84 1.21
C PRO A 101 15.10 7.66 -0.08
N MET A 102 15.45 6.70 -0.94
CA MET A 102 14.68 6.41 -2.16
C MET A 102 13.23 5.98 -1.88
N GLY A 103 13.02 5.22 -0.80
CA GLY A 103 11.66 4.87 -0.36
C GLY A 103 10.88 6.03 0.24
N LEU A 104 11.58 6.95 0.89
CA LEU A 104 10.95 8.08 1.56
C LEU A 104 10.50 9.17 0.57
N LEU A 105 11.20 9.34 -0.56
CA LEU A 105 10.86 10.32 -1.60
C LEU A 105 9.39 10.34 -2.03
N PRO A 106 8.77 9.22 -2.44
CA PRO A 106 7.36 9.23 -2.84
C PRO A 106 6.40 9.60 -1.70
N TYR A 107 6.74 9.27 -0.45
CA TYR A 107 5.95 9.68 0.72
C TYR A 107 6.01 11.20 0.90
N ILE A 108 7.21 11.79 0.84
CA ILE A 108 7.37 13.24 0.97
C ILE A 108 6.62 13.98 -0.14
N ILE A 109 6.67 13.49 -1.39
CA ILE A 109 5.91 14.09 -2.49
C ILE A 109 4.41 14.07 -2.19
N THR A 110 3.90 12.94 -1.69
CA THR A 110 2.48 12.80 -1.34
C THR A 110 2.09 13.74 -0.21
N ASP A 111 2.93 13.84 0.83
CA ASP A 111 2.70 14.72 1.97
C ASP A 111 2.69 16.21 1.55
N VAL A 112 3.63 16.62 0.69
CA VAL A 112 3.68 17.99 0.16
C VAL A 112 2.44 18.31 -0.69
N VAL A 113 1.99 17.36 -1.52
CA VAL A 113 0.75 17.53 -2.30
C VAL A 113 -0.46 17.63 -1.39
N GLN A 114 -0.53 16.83 -0.33
CA GLN A 114 -1.65 16.87 0.61
C GLN A 114 -1.67 18.19 1.42
N VAL A 115 -0.52 18.65 1.91
CA VAL A 115 -0.40 19.92 2.63
C VAL A 115 -0.76 21.11 1.74
N SER A 116 -0.30 21.11 0.48
CA SER A 116 -0.65 22.18 -0.46
C SER A 116 -2.16 22.20 -0.77
N MET A 117 -2.80 21.04 -0.95
CA MET A 117 -4.26 20.98 -1.13
C MET A 117 -5.03 21.53 0.08
N LEU A 118 -4.58 21.26 1.30
CA LEU A 118 -5.24 21.75 2.51
C LEU A 118 -5.07 23.27 2.66
N SER A 119 -3.88 23.80 2.41
CA SER A 119 -3.61 25.25 2.52
C SER A 119 -4.39 26.10 1.51
N PHE A 120 -4.61 25.62 0.28
CA PHE A 120 -5.39 26.33 -0.73
C PHE A 120 -6.91 26.11 -0.60
N GLY A 121 -7.32 25.06 0.12
CA GLY A 121 -8.73 24.75 0.36
C GLY A 121 -9.39 25.65 1.41
N ASP A 122 -8.60 26.30 2.27
CA ASP A 122 -9.08 27.22 3.32
C ASP A 122 -9.26 28.67 2.80
N ASP A 123 -8.78 28.99 1.58
CA ASP A 123 -8.87 30.32 0.95
C ASP A 123 -10.11 30.49 0.00
N LEU A 124 -11.04 29.52 -0.03
CA LEU A 124 -12.29 29.51 -0.81
C LEU A 124 -13.52 29.32 0.09
#